data_AF-A0A0M9GKE9-F1
#
_entry.id   AF-A0A0M9GKE9-F1
#
_cell.length_a   1.000
_cell.length_b   1.000
_cell.length_c   1.000
_cell.angle_alpha   90.00
_cell.angle_beta   90.00
_cell.angle_gamma   90.00
#
_symmetry.space_group_name_H-M   'P 1'
#
loop_
_entity.id
_entity.type
_entity.pdbx_description
1 polymer ?
#
loop_
_entity_poly.entity_id
_entity_poly.type
_entity_poly.pdbx_seq_one_letter_code
_entity_poly.pdbx_strand_id
1 'polypeptide(L)'
;MSTSKSLTERVFQAIGFELFAVLLCTPLFAWVMAKPLLDMGVVTVANCLLALGWNVLFNGLFDRLLERLALAQNGWTRLLHAVLFEGGLIVVSVPLIAWWLELSLLSALLLDIGVLLFFLPYTYVYHWVYDLLRERLLQRRLA
;
A
#
# COMPACT_ATOMS: atom_id res chain seq x y z
N MET A 1 -19.48 19.49 -12.86
CA MET A 1 -20.57 18.86 -12.08
C MET A 1 -20.11 17.48 -11.65
N SER A 2 -20.32 17.13 -10.38
CA SER A 2 -19.64 16.08 -9.60
C SER A 2 -19.34 14.77 -10.36
N THR A 3 -18.06 14.55 -10.67
CA THR A 3 -17.52 13.24 -11.09
C THR A 3 -17.39 12.33 -9.86
N SER A 4 -18.52 11.96 -9.24
CA SER A 4 -18.50 10.86 -8.27
C SER A 4 -18.21 9.57 -9.04
N LYS A 5 -16.96 9.09 -9.02
CA LYS A 5 -16.62 7.72 -9.45
C LYS A 5 -17.63 6.78 -8.78
N SER A 6 -18.33 5.97 -9.56
CA SER A 6 -19.27 5.00 -8.99
C SER A 6 -18.53 4.11 -8.00
N LEU A 7 -19.17 3.76 -6.87
CA LEU A 7 -18.60 2.83 -5.90
C LEU A 7 -18.16 1.52 -6.59
N THR A 8 -18.88 1.10 -7.62
CA THR A 8 -18.56 -0.08 -8.45
C THR A 8 -17.24 0.07 -9.22
N GLU A 9 -16.96 1.26 -9.79
CA GLU A 9 -15.68 1.53 -10.47
C GLU A 9 -14.51 1.53 -9.48
N ARG A 10 -14.71 2.11 -8.29
CA ARG A 10 -13.68 2.12 -7.25
C ARG A 10 -13.35 0.72 -6.76
N VAL A 11 -14.37 -0.11 -6.56
CA VAL A 11 -14.19 -1.51 -6.16
C VAL A 11 -13.51 -2.32 -7.26
N PHE A 12 -13.92 -2.16 -8.52
CA PHE A 12 -13.27 -2.86 -9.63
C PHE A 12 -11.80 -2.43 -9.82
N GLN A 13 -11.52 -1.13 -9.66
CA GLN A 13 -10.17 -0.59 -9.67
C GLN A 13 -9.33 -1.14 -8.50
N ALA A 14 -9.90 -1.19 -7.30
CA ALA A 14 -9.21 -1.72 -6.13
C ALA A 14 -8.92 -3.23 -6.27
N ILE A 15 -9.89 -4.01 -6.72
CA ILE A 15 -9.73 -5.45 -6.96
C ILE A 15 -8.69 -5.70 -8.05
N GLY A 16 -8.74 -4.96 -9.16
CA GLY A 16 -7.76 -5.09 -10.24
C GLY A 16 -6.34 -4.73 -9.80
N PHE A 17 -6.21 -3.65 -9.02
CA PHE A 17 -4.94 -3.26 -8.42
C PHE A 17 -4.38 -4.35 -7.52
N GLU A 18 -5.20 -4.86 -6.60
CA GLU A 18 -4.79 -5.89 -5.65
C GLU A 18 -4.45 -7.20 -6.35
N LEU A 19 -5.21 -7.59 -7.38
CA LEU A 19 -4.94 -8.78 -8.18
C LEU A 19 -3.62 -8.68 -8.94
N PHE A 20 -3.37 -7.55 -9.62
CA PHE A 20 -2.11 -7.34 -10.34
C PHE A 20 -0.91 -7.25 -9.41
N ALA A 21 -1.08 -6.62 -8.23
CA ALA A 21 -0.06 -6.55 -7.20
C ALA A 21 0.32 -7.96 -6.73
N VAL A 22 -0.66 -8.79 -6.36
CA VAL A 22 -0.41 -10.19 -5.97
C VAL A 22 0.25 -10.97 -7.10
N LEU A 23 -0.19 -10.79 -8.35
CA LEU A 23 0.33 -11.54 -9.50
C LEU A 23 1.79 -11.19 -9.85
N LEU A 24 2.22 -9.94 -9.59
CA LEU A 24 3.60 -9.50 -9.79
C LEU A 24 4.50 -9.77 -8.57
N CYS A 25 4.02 -9.41 -7.37
CA CYS A 25 4.80 -9.50 -6.14
C CYS A 25 5.02 -10.95 -5.69
N THR A 26 3.99 -11.81 -5.78
CA THR A 26 4.09 -13.21 -5.31
C THR A 26 5.22 -13.99 -5.99
N PRO A 27 5.33 -14.05 -7.34
CA PRO A 27 6.43 -14.77 -7.98
C PRO A 27 7.79 -14.09 -7.79
N LEU A 28 7.84 -12.76 -7.76
CA LEU A 28 9.07 -12.01 -7.53
C LEU A 28 9.66 -12.32 -6.15
N PHE A 29 8.84 -12.25 -5.10
CA PHE A 29 9.28 -12.51 -3.73
C PHE A 29 9.51 -14.00 -3.46
N ALA A 30 8.70 -14.89 -4.05
CA ALA A 30 8.96 -16.33 -4.00
C ALA A 30 10.32 -16.69 -4.62
N TRP A 31 10.69 -16.03 -5.72
CA TRP A 31 12.00 -16.24 -6.35
C TRP A 31 13.14 -15.68 -5.49
N VAL A 32 13.01 -14.46 -4.97
CA VAL A 32 14.04 -13.81 -4.14
C VAL A 32 14.29 -14.57 -2.83
N MET A 33 13.23 -15.10 -2.22
CA MET A 33 13.30 -15.74 -0.90
C MET A 33 13.33 -17.26 -0.97
N ALA A 34 13.28 -17.86 -2.17
CA ALA A 34 13.26 -19.31 -2.39
C ALA A 34 12.19 -20.06 -1.56
N LYS A 35 11.02 -19.45 -1.38
CA LYS A 35 9.89 -19.98 -0.58
C LYS A 35 8.69 -20.31 -1.48
N PRO A 36 7.75 -21.16 -1.03
CA PRO A 36 6.56 -21.51 -1.79
C PRO A 36 5.75 -20.26 -2.19
N LEU A 37 5.26 -20.24 -3.43
CA LEU A 37 4.41 -19.17 -3.97
C LEU A 37 3.15 -18.94 -3.12
N LEU A 38 2.58 -20.01 -2.57
CA LEU A 38 1.35 -19.94 -1.79
C LEU A 38 1.57 -19.20 -0.48
N ASP A 39 2.66 -19.50 0.23
CA ASP A 39 3.03 -18.81 1.48
C ASP A 39 3.33 -17.33 1.23
N MET A 40 4.03 -17.01 0.14
CA MET A 40 4.33 -15.64 -0.26
C MET A 40 3.09 -14.83 -0.63
N GLY A 41 2.13 -15.45 -1.32
CA GLY A 41 0.87 -14.80 -1.64
C GLY A 41 0.09 -14.45 -0.38
N VAL A 42 0.00 -15.39 0.57
CA VAL A 42 -0.68 -15.17 1.86
C VAL A 42 0.01 -14.05 2.66
N VAL A 43 1.34 -14.06 2.76
CA VAL A 43 2.11 -13.00 3.45
C VAL A 43 1.91 -11.65 2.79
N THR A 44 1.92 -11.60 1.46
CA THR A 44 1.72 -10.34 0.71
C THR A 44 0.35 -9.76 0.99
N VAL A 45 -0.70 -10.57 0.89
CA VAL A 45 -2.08 -10.14 1.19
C VAL A 45 -2.23 -9.73 2.65
N ALA A 46 -1.68 -10.52 3.58
CA ALA A 46 -1.72 -10.20 5.00
C ALA A 46 -0.99 -8.87 5.31
N ASN A 47 0.16 -8.63 4.67
CA ASN A 47 0.90 -7.38 4.82
C ASN A 47 0.14 -6.20 4.21
N CYS A 48 -0.53 -6.38 3.07
CA CYS A 48 -1.41 -5.36 2.48
C CYS A 48 -2.56 -5.00 3.42
N LEU A 49 -3.26 -6.01 3.99
CA LEU A 49 -4.33 -5.79 4.95
C LEU A 49 -3.84 -5.11 6.23
N LEU A 50 -2.66 -5.50 6.72
CA LEU A 50 -2.01 -4.88 7.86
C LEU A 50 -1.66 -3.42 7.57
N ALA A 51 -1.07 -3.13 6.41
CA ALA A 51 -0.72 -1.78 6.00
C ALA A 51 -1.96 -0.89 5.85
N LEU A 52 -3.05 -1.41 5.27
CA LEU A 52 -4.33 -0.70 5.19
C LEU A 52 -4.94 -0.45 6.57
N GLY A 53 -4.93 -1.46 7.44
CA GLY A 53 -5.38 -1.35 8.83
C GLY A 53 -4.57 -0.32 9.61
N TRP A 54 -3.25 -0.36 9.47
CA TRP A 54 -2.32 0.59 10.08
C TRP A 54 -2.53 2.00 9.55
N ASN A 55 -2.75 2.17 8.25
CA ASN A 55 -3.08 3.46 7.63
C ASN A 55 -4.32 4.10 8.27
N VAL A 56 -5.42 3.35 8.37
CA VAL A 56 -6.66 3.84 8.97
C VAL A 56 -6.48 4.12 10.46
N LEU A 57 -5.83 3.20 11.19
CA LEU A 57 -5.60 3.34 12.63
C LEU A 57 -4.71 4.55 12.94
N PHE A 58 -3.58 4.67 12.26
CA PHE A 58 -2.59 5.72 12.49
C PHE A 58 -3.14 7.08 12.08
N ASN A 59 -3.75 7.20 10.89
CA ASN A 59 -4.37 8.46 10.47
C ASN A 59 -5.46 8.88 11.46
N GLY A 60 -6.33 7.95 11.88
CA GLY A 60 -7.38 8.26 12.86
C GLY A 60 -6.85 8.66 14.25
N LEU A 61 -5.76 8.05 14.72
CA LEU A 61 -5.09 8.44 15.96
C LEU A 61 -4.41 9.80 15.83
N PHE A 62 -3.71 10.03 14.73
CA PHE A 62 -2.96 11.25 14.50
C PHE A 62 -3.88 12.45 14.30
N ASP A 63 -4.98 12.29 13.56
CA ASP A 63 -5.99 13.35 13.38
C ASP A 63 -6.61 13.75 14.73
N ARG A 64 -6.96 12.78 15.58
CA ARG A 64 -7.46 13.06 16.94
C ARG A 64 -6.40 13.74 17.81
N LEU A 65 -5.14 13.37 17.67
CA LEU A 65 -4.03 13.98 18.41
C LEU A 65 -3.81 15.43 17.95
N LEU A 66 -3.89 15.66 16.64
CA LEU A 66 -3.75 16.96 16.00
C LEU A 66 -4.86 17.91 16.45
N GLU A 67 -6.11 17.44 16.48
CA GLU A 67 -7.26 18.18 17.01
C GLU A 67 -7.11 18.48 18.51
N ARG A 68 -6.68 17.49 19.31
CA ARG A 68 -6.50 17.67 20.76
C ARG A 68 -5.37 18.61 21.13
N LEU A 69 -4.28 18.60 20.37
CA LEU A 69 -3.09 19.41 20.64
C LEU A 69 -3.09 20.75 19.88
N ALA A 70 -4.11 21.00 19.05
CA ALA A 70 -4.22 22.17 18.18
C ALA A 70 -2.92 22.48 17.40
N LEU A 71 -2.20 21.45 16.96
CA LEU A 71 -0.92 21.64 16.29
C LEU A 71 -1.15 22.27 14.92
N ALA A 72 -0.31 23.25 14.57
CA ALA A 72 -0.33 23.82 13.23
C ALA A 72 0.06 22.76 12.19
N GLN A 73 -0.63 22.75 11.05
CA GLN A 73 -0.34 21.86 9.91
C GLN A 73 0.90 22.35 9.14
N ASN A 74 2.04 22.42 9.84
CA ASN A 74 3.31 22.90 9.29
C ASN A 74 4.09 21.74 8.65
N GLY A 75 5.12 22.07 7.86
CA GLY A 75 6.00 21.07 7.24
C GLY A 75 6.62 20.09 8.25
N TRP A 76 6.91 20.56 9.47
CA TRP A 76 7.38 19.73 10.58
C TRP A 76 6.36 18.68 11.03
N THR A 77 5.09 19.04 11.14
CA THR A 77 4.01 18.11 11.51
C THR A 77 3.85 17.02 10.46
N ARG A 78 4.01 17.36 9.16
CA ARG A 78 3.99 16.39 8.07
C ARG A 78 5.20 15.46 8.08
N LEU A 79 6.39 15.97 8.39
CA LEU A 79 7.60 15.16 8.52
C LEU A 79 7.46 14.20 9.71
N LEU A 80 7.02 14.70 10.86
CA LEU A 80 6.78 13.90 12.06
C LEU A 80 5.74 12.81 11.79
N HIS A 81 4.64 13.15 11.11
CA HIS A 81 3.62 12.20 10.66
C HIS A 81 4.23 11.10 9.80
N ALA A 82 4.98 11.45 8.76
CA ALA A 82 5.58 10.48 7.86
C ALA A 82 6.59 9.56 8.59
N VAL A 83 7.45 10.12 9.44
CA VAL A 83 8.44 9.34 10.20
C VAL A 83 7.78 8.40 11.21
N LEU A 84 6.76 8.87 11.96
CA LEU A 84 6.04 7.99 12.88
C LEU A 84 5.20 6.93 12.14
N PHE A 85 4.59 7.30 11.01
CA PHE A 85 3.79 6.39 10.21
C PHE A 85 4.66 5.24 9.71
N GLU A 86 5.74 5.58 9.01
CA GLU A 86 6.67 4.62 8.41
C GLU A 86 7.40 3.82 9.48
N GLY A 87 7.92 4.49 10.50
CA GLY A 87 8.63 3.84 11.60
C GLY A 87 7.74 2.89 12.40
N GLY A 88 6.51 3.30 12.69
CA GLY A 88 5.53 2.46 13.38
C GLY A 88 5.10 1.27 12.53
N LEU A 89 4.94 1.46 11.22
CA LEU A 89 4.62 0.38 10.30
C LEU A 89 5.74 -0.66 10.27
N ILE A 90 7.01 -0.23 10.10
CA ILE A 90 8.19 -1.10 10.09
C ILE A 90 8.30 -1.93 11.38
N VAL A 91 8.04 -1.31 12.55
CA VAL A 91 8.10 -2.00 13.85
C VAL A 91 7.06 -3.12 13.95
N VAL A 92 5.96 -3.05 13.20
CA VAL A 92 4.89 -4.06 13.23
C VAL A 92 5.00 -5.03 12.05
N SER A 93 5.28 -4.54 10.84
CA SER A 93 5.39 -5.35 9.61
C SER A 93 6.62 -6.26 9.65
N VAL A 94 7.79 -5.73 10.00
CA VAL A 94 9.06 -6.47 9.90
C VAL A 94 9.11 -7.68 10.82
N PRO A 95 8.74 -7.61 12.12
CA PRO A 95 8.72 -8.80 12.96
C PRO A 95 7.69 -9.83 12.51
N LEU A 96 6.55 -9.39 11.99
CA LEU A 96 5.52 -10.30 11.47
C LEU A 96 6.04 -11.07 10.24
N ILE A 97 6.65 -10.36 9.29
CA ILE A 97 7.25 -10.94 8.09
C ILE A 97 8.40 -11.89 8.48
N ALA A 98 9.28 -11.46 9.38
CA ALA A 98 10.40 -12.25 9.87
C ALA A 98 9.93 -13.56 10.53
N TRP A 99 8.90 -13.47 11.38
CA TRP A 99 8.30 -14.63 12.06
C TRP A 99 7.62 -15.58 11.07
N TRP A 100 6.85 -15.05 10.12
CA TRP A 100 6.10 -15.89 9.17
C TRP A 100 6.98 -16.58 8.14
N LEU A 101 7.98 -15.88 7.61
CA LEU A 101 8.87 -16.42 6.57
C LEU A 101 10.14 -17.08 7.16
N GLU A 102 10.29 -17.09 8.48
CA GLU A 102 11.50 -17.53 9.19
C GLU A 102 12.76 -16.83 8.68
N LEU A 103 12.63 -15.54 8.38
CA LEU A 103 13.71 -14.70 7.88
C LEU A 103 14.38 -13.94 9.03
N SER A 104 15.64 -13.56 8.84
CA SER A 104 16.29 -12.61 9.75
C SER A 104 15.56 -11.26 9.71
N LEU A 105 15.57 -10.51 10.82
CA LEU A 105 14.98 -9.16 10.87
C LEU A 105 15.51 -8.24 9.77
N LEU A 106 16.80 -8.37 9.42
CA LEU A 106 17.42 -7.59 8.35
C LEU A 106 16.91 -8.01 6.96
N SER A 107 16.74 -9.32 6.72
CA SER A 107 16.14 -9.84 5.48
C SER A 107 14.68 -9.41 5.34
N ALA A 108 13.91 -9.43 6.44
CA ALA A 108 12.52 -8.96 6.46
C ALA A 108 12.41 -7.44 6.23
N LEU A 109 13.32 -6.65 6.82
CA LEU A 109 13.40 -5.21 6.57
C LEU A 109 13.74 -4.91 5.11
N LEU A 110 14.72 -5.62 4.53
CA LEU A 110 15.07 -5.47 3.11
C LEU A 110 13.91 -5.87 2.20
N LEU A 111 13.16 -6.91 2.55
CA LEU A 111 11.95 -7.32 1.84
C LEU A 111 10.90 -6.20 1.90
N ASP A 112 10.63 -5.66 3.09
CA ASP A 112 9.62 -4.61 3.28
C ASP A 112 9.97 -3.34 2.48
N ILE A 113 11.25 -2.92 2.51
CA ILE A 113 11.75 -1.81 1.68
C ILE A 113 11.62 -2.15 0.19
N GLY A 114 11.95 -3.37 -0.23
CA GLY A 114 11.83 -3.82 -1.61
C GLY A 114 10.38 -3.80 -2.10
N VAL A 115 9.45 -4.26 -1.26
CA VAL A 115 8.00 -4.19 -1.50
C VAL A 115 7.59 -2.74 -1.67
N LEU A 116 7.95 -1.87 -0.73
CA LEU A 116 7.57 -0.46 -0.75
C LEU A 116 8.10 0.27 -1.99
N LEU A 117 9.38 0.06 -2.33
CA LEU A 117 10.00 0.62 -3.53
C LEU A 117 9.41 0.07 -4.82
N PHE A 118 8.88 -1.15 -4.84
CA PHE A 118 8.18 -1.71 -5.99
C PHE A 118 6.75 -1.18 -6.09
N PHE A 119 6.05 -1.08 -4.96
CA PHE A 119 4.66 -0.64 -4.89
C PHE A 119 4.49 0.83 -5.28
N LEU A 120 5.45 1.70 -4.94
CA LEU A 120 5.44 3.13 -5.30
C LEU A 120 5.30 3.38 -6.82
N PRO A 121 6.24 2.93 -7.68
CA PRO A 121 6.13 3.09 -9.12
C PRO A 121 4.97 2.26 -9.70
N TYR A 122 4.69 1.07 -9.15
CA TYR A 122 3.57 0.24 -9.58
C TYR A 122 2.22 0.97 -9.40
N THR A 123 1.99 1.55 -8.23
CA THR A 123 0.76 2.32 -7.92
C THR A 123 0.63 3.53 -8.83
N TYR A 124 1.73 4.25 -9.06
CA TYR A 124 1.75 5.37 -9.99
C TYR A 124 1.38 4.96 -11.41
N VAL A 125 1.99 3.91 -11.94
CA VAL A 125 1.71 3.39 -13.29
C VAL A 125 0.27 2.89 -13.39
N TYR A 126 -0.22 2.15 -12.39
CA TYR A 126 -1.59 1.64 -12.39
C TYR A 126 -2.62 2.78 -12.39
N HIS A 127 -2.42 3.79 -11.53
CA HIS A 127 -3.28 4.97 -11.49
C HIS A 127 -3.25 5.73 -12.83
N TRP A 128 -2.06 5.91 -13.42
CA TRP A 128 -1.88 6.58 -14.70
C TRP A 128 -2.58 5.84 -15.85
N VAL A 129 -2.43 4.51 -15.94
CA VAL A 129 -3.08 3.68 -16.95
C VAL A 129 -4.61 3.71 -16.78
N TYR A 130 -5.10 3.67 -15.53
CA TYR A 130 -6.53 3.75 -15.26
C TYR A 130 -7.12 5.10 -15.69
N ASP A 131 -6.42 6.20 -15.38
CA ASP A 131 -6.86 7.53 -15.80
C ASP A 131 -6.85 7.70 -17.33
N LEU A 132 -5.85 7.13 -18.02
CA LEU A 132 -5.78 7.11 -19.48
C LEU A 132 -6.91 6.29 -20.12
N LEU A 133 -7.25 5.13 -19.55
CA LEU A 133 -8.38 4.30 -19.99
C LEU A 133 -9.72 5.02 -19.77
N ARG A 134 -9.85 5.70 -18.63
CA ARG A 134 -11.04 6.50 -18.30
C ARG A 134 -11.22 7.67 -19.26
N GLU A 135 -10.16 8.40 -19.59
CA GLU A 135 -10.20 9.46 -20.61
C GLU A 135 -10.63 8.91 -21.97
N ARG A 136 -10.08 7.78 -22.40
CA ARG A 136 -10.46 7.15 -23.68
C ARG A 136 -11.92 6.67 -23.71
N LEU A 137 -12.42 6.11 -22.61
CA LEU A 137 -13.82 5.68 -22.49
C LEU A 137 -14.79 6.87 -22.48
N LEU A 138 -14.43 7.98 -21.83
CA LEU A 138 -15.23 9.21 -21.85
C LEU A 138 -15.25 9.87 -23.23
N GLN A 139 -14.11 9.91 -23.94
CA GLN A 139 -14.07 10.43 -25.31
C GLN A 139 -14.91 9.60 -26.28
N ARG A 140 -14.94 8.27 -26.14
CA ARG A 140 -15.82 7.38 -26.93
C ARG A 140 -17.31 7.53 -26.64
N ARG A 141 -17.69 8.10 -25.50
CA ARG A 141 -19.10 8.35 -25.14
C ARG A 141 -19.59 9.72 -25.62
N LEU A 142 -18.68 10.62 -25.96
CA LEU A 142 -18.96 11.99 -26.41
C LEU A 142 -18.80 12.17 -27.92
N ALA A 143 -18.26 11.16 -28.63
CA ALA A 143 -18.19 11.07 -30.08
C ALA A 143 -19.31 10.17 -30.61
#